data_AF-A0A924YAK1-F1
#
_entry.id   AF-A0A924YAK1-F1
#
_cell.length_a   1.000
_cell.length_b   1.000
_cell.length_c   1.000
_cell.angle_alpha   90.00
_cell.angle_beta   90.00
_cell.angle_gamma   90.00
#
_symmetry.space_group_name_H-M   'P 1'
#
loop_
_entity.id
_entity.type
_entity.pdbx_description
1 polymer ?
#
loop_
_entity_poly.entity_id
_entity_poly.type
_entity_poly.pdbx_seq_one_letter_code
_entity_poly.pdbx_strand_id
1 'polypeptide(L)'
;MSVQIRLTLSGEEHRRAVSAPDARARRIERWLLIIGAAFLVVNFWSLSLARTGFSVIDWLPLGLWMLCAFVGSQVLDRTLPHRDPLLFPLTMFMSGWGLVLIDRLAPIFADCQIIWLLISVVALLTVASLPHALRWLRTYRYILLVLGLVLLVSTILLGRNPSGQAGAPALWLGIGDVFFQPSEALK
;
A
#
# COMPACT_ATOMS: atom_id res chain seq x y z
N MET A 1 -40.54 -26.98 -26.98
CA MET A 1 -39.05 -27.02 -27.04
C MET A 1 -38.41 -25.62 -26.99
N SER A 2 -39.03 -24.59 -27.56
CA SER A 2 -38.47 -23.23 -27.69
C SER A 2 -38.36 -22.40 -26.39
N VAL A 3 -39.13 -22.73 -25.34
CA VAL A 3 -39.14 -22.00 -24.06
C VAL A 3 -37.95 -22.41 -23.17
N GLN A 4 -37.60 -23.70 -23.16
CA GLN A 4 -36.46 -24.24 -22.41
C GLN A 4 -35.10 -23.71 -22.92
N ILE A 5 -34.98 -23.51 -24.23
CA ILE A 5 -33.78 -22.90 -24.85
C ILE A 5 -33.65 -21.42 -24.44
N ARG A 6 -34.77 -20.70 -24.29
CA ARG A 6 -34.74 -19.27 -23.91
C ARG A 6 -34.36 -19.04 -22.44
N LEU A 7 -34.77 -19.94 -21.54
CA LEU A 7 -34.42 -19.87 -20.12
C LEU A 7 -32.95 -20.22 -19.84
N THR A 8 -32.38 -21.16 -20.61
CA THR A 8 -30.97 -21.55 -20.49
C THR A 8 -30.03 -20.46 -21.03
N LEU A 9 -30.38 -19.80 -22.14
CA LEU A 9 -29.62 -18.67 -22.67
C LEU A 9 -29.64 -17.44 -21.74
N SER A 10 -30.78 -17.14 -21.12
CA SER A 10 -30.89 -16.05 -20.14
C SER A 10 -30.01 -16.28 -18.89
N GLY A 11 -29.92 -17.53 -18.42
CA GLY A 11 -29.04 -17.90 -17.30
C GLY A 11 -27.55 -17.83 -17.64
N GLU A 12 -27.16 -18.21 -18.86
CA GLU A 12 -25.78 -18.09 -19.38
C GLU A 12 -25.38 -16.62 -19.56
N GLU A 13 -26.25 -15.77 -20.12
CA GLU A 13 -25.99 -14.34 -20.25
C GLU A 13 -25.86 -13.66 -18.89
N HIS A 14 -26.68 -14.03 -17.91
CA HIS A 14 -26.56 -13.49 -16.56
C HIS A 14 -25.26 -13.93 -15.87
N ARG A 15 -24.84 -15.20 -16.05
CA ARG A 15 -23.53 -15.69 -15.56
C ARG A 15 -22.34 -15.04 -16.28
N ARG A 16 -22.47 -14.74 -17.57
CA ARG A 16 -21.46 -14.00 -18.36
C ARG A 16 -21.38 -12.53 -17.97
N ALA A 17 -22.51 -11.89 -17.69
CA ALA A 17 -22.58 -10.52 -17.21
C ALA A 17 -21.95 -10.36 -15.80
N VAL A 18 -22.12 -11.36 -14.93
CA VAL A 18 -21.51 -11.38 -13.58
C VAL A 18 -20.01 -11.75 -13.62
N SER A 19 -19.55 -12.48 -14.65
CA SER A 19 -18.14 -12.90 -14.76
C SER A 19 -17.26 -11.93 -15.55
N ALA A 20 -17.84 -11.02 -16.35
CA ALA A 20 -17.08 -9.98 -17.02
C ALA A 20 -16.58 -8.96 -15.97
N PRO A 21 -15.28 -8.62 -15.97
CA PRO A 21 -14.75 -7.69 -14.97
C PRO A 21 -15.33 -6.29 -15.18
N ASP A 22 -15.86 -5.69 -14.12
CA ASP A 22 -16.62 -4.44 -14.15
C ASP A 22 -15.79 -3.27 -14.69
N ALA A 23 -16.01 -2.90 -15.96
CA ALA A 23 -15.32 -1.79 -16.60
C ALA A 23 -15.61 -0.44 -15.89
N ARG A 24 -16.78 -0.32 -15.26
CA ARG A 24 -17.16 0.82 -14.43
C ARG A 24 -16.32 0.90 -13.16
N ALA A 25 -16.10 -0.23 -12.47
CA ALA A 25 -15.30 -0.29 -11.25
C ALA A 25 -13.85 0.15 -11.53
N ARG A 26 -13.22 -0.40 -12.57
CA ARG A 26 -11.86 0.01 -12.99
C ARG A 26 -11.77 1.49 -13.34
N ARG A 27 -12.82 2.05 -13.95
CA ARG A 27 -12.88 3.48 -14.27
C ARG A 27 -12.95 4.35 -13.01
N ILE A 28 -13.79 3.97 -12.05
CA ILE A 28 -13.91 4.67 -10.76
C ILE A 28 -12.57 4.64 -10.03
N GLU A 29 -11.94 3.48 -9.95
CA GLU A 29 -10.63 3.31 -9.32
C GLU A 29 -9.58 4.27 -9.92
N ARG A 30 -9.45 4.28 -11.25
CA ARG A 30 -8.50 5.17 -11.94
C ARG A 30 -8.78 6.63 -11.69
N TRP A 31 -10.05 7.04 -11.70
CA TRP A 31 -10.41 8.43 -11.39
C TRP A 31 -10.06 8.81 -9.95
N LEU A 32 -10.29 7.92 -8.98
CA LEU A 32 -9.92 8.17 -7.59
C LEU A 32 -8.39 8.30 -7.43
N LEU A 33 -7.61 7.46 -8.09
CA LEU A 33 -6.15 7.59 -8.11
C LEU A 33 -5.69 8.89 -8.75
N ILE A 34 -6.31 9.31 -9.86
CA ILE A 34 -5.97 10.57 -10.55
C ILE A 34 -6.31 11.78 -9.66
N ILE A 35 -7.50 11.78 -9.05
CA ILE A 35 -7.91 12.86 -8.13
C ILE A 35 -6.97 12.92 -6.93
N GLY A 36 -6.63 11.76 -6.35
CA GLY A 36 -5.67 11.67 -5.26
C GLY A 36 -4.28 12.15 -5.66
N ALA A 37 -3.78 11.73 -6.82
CA ALA A 37 -2.50 12.18 -7.36
C ALA A 37 -2.48 13.69 -7.59
N ALA A 38 -3.53 14.26 -8.18
CA ALA A 38 -3.66 15.69 -8.40
C ALA A 38 -3.61 16.47 -7.07
N PHE A 39 -4.32 16.00 -6.05
CA PHE A 39 -4.28 16.58 -4.71
C PHE A 39 -2.86 16.57 -4.13
N LEU A 40 -2.13 15.46 -4.24
CA LEU A 40 -0.77 15.33 -3.73
C LEU A 40 0.23 16.20 -4.51
N VAL A 41 0.09 16.28 -5.83
CA VAL A 41 0.91 17.16 -6.68
C VAL A 41 0.73 18.62 -6.26
N VAL A 42 -0.50 19.08 -6.03
CA VAL A 42 -0.75 20.45 -5.56
C VAL A 42 -0.11 20.71 -4.20
N ASN A 43 -0.17 19.74 -3.28
CA ASN A 43 0.46 19.88 -1.96
C ASN A 43 1.99 19.90 -2.05
N PHE A 44 2.60 19.00 -2.82
CA PHE A 44 4.05 18.97 -3.05
C PHE A 44 4.53 20.25 -3.74
N TRP A 45 3.74 20.76 -4.70
CA TRP A 45 4.01 22.03 -5.34
C TRP A 45 3.99 23.18 -4.32
N SER A 46 2.96 23.24 -3.48
CA SER A 46 2.87 24.24 -2.40
C SER A 46 4.06 24.16 -1.43
N LEU A 47 4.52 22.96 -1.09
CA LEU A 47 5.66 22.74 -0.22
C LEU A 47 6.99 23.14 -0.89
N SER A 48 7.15 22.84 -2.18
CA SER A 48 8.33 23.24 -2.96
C SER A 48 8.46 24.76 -3.05
N LEU A 49 7.35 25.48 -3.25
CA LEU A 49 7.33 26.95 -3.21
C LEU A 49 7.75 27.49 -1.84
N ALA A 50 7.34 26.82 -0.75
CA ALA A 50 7.67 27.25 0.61
C ALA A 50 9.15 27.04 0.97
N ARG A 51 9.86 26.09 0.32
CA ARG A 51 11.26 25.75 0.62
C ARG A 51 12.30 26.59 -0.13
N THR A 52 11.90 27.53 -0.99
CA THR A 52 12.80 28.44 -1.74
C THR A 52 13.96 27.74 -2.45
N GLY A 53 13.75 26.53 -2.96
CA GLY A 53 14.73 25.74 -3.69
C GLY A 53 14.04 24.65 -4.50
N PHE A 54 14.38 24.54 -5.79
CA PHE A 54 13.90 23.47 -6.66
C PHE A 54 14.98 22.39 -6.75
N SER A 55 14.80 21.29 -6.02
CA SER A 55 15.64 20.11 -6.15
C SER A 55 14.82 18.97 -6.73
N VAL A 56 15.33 18.29 -7.75
CA VAL A 56 14.69 17.11 -8.36
C VAL A 56 14.54 15.98 -7.34
N ILE A 57 15.43 15.93 -6.35
CA ILE A 57 15.43 14.90 -5.30
C ILE A 57 14.16 15.01 -4.44
N ASP A 58 13.69 16.22 -4.15
CA ASP A 58 12.50 16.46 -3.32
C ASP A 58 11.21 15.92 -3.98
N TRP A 59 11.23 15.75 -5.30
CA TRP A 59 10.10 15.22 -6.08
C TRP A 59 10.15 13.69 -6.26
N LEU A 60 11.27 13.03 -5.93
CA LEU A 60 11.40 11.58 -6.04
C LEU A 60 10.33 10.81 -5.25
N PRO A 61 10.00 11.16 -3.99
CA PRO A 61 8.98 10.44 -3.23
C PRO A 61 7.61 10.45 -3.90
N LEU A 62 7.21 11.60 -4.47
CA LEU A 62 5.95 11.73 -5.20
C LEU A 62 5.97 10.90 -6.49
N GLY A 63 7.08 10.91 -7.23
CA GLY A 63 7.26 10.10 -8.44
C GLY A 63 7.15 8.60 -8.15
N LEU A 64 7.80 8.13 -7.08
CA LEU A 64 7.74 6.74 -6.64
C LEU A 64 6.34 6.34 -6.17
N TRP A 65 5.62 7.24 -5.46
CA TRP A 65 4.23 6.99 -5.08
C TRP A 65 3.33 6.84 -6.32
N MET A 66 3.48 7.70 -7.33
CA MET A 66 2.71 7.61 -8.59
C MET A 66 3.01 6.31 -9.34
N LEU A 67 4.29 5.91 -9.38
CA LEU A 67 4.70 4.63 -9.96
C LEU A 67 4.05 3.46 -9.23
N CYS A 68 4.04 3.47 -7.89
CA CYS A 68 3.39 2.44 -7.08
C CYS A 68 1.88 2.39 -7.32
N ALA A 69 1.21 3.53 -7.45
CA ALA A 69 -0.23 3.60 -7.72
C ALA A 69 -0.56 3.03 -9.10
N PHE A 70 0.24 3.39 -10.10
CA PHE A 70 0.07 2.91 -11.46
C PHE A 70 0.36 1.41 -11.58
N VAL A 71 1.54 0.96 -11.15
CA VAL A 71 1.91 -0.46 -11.21
C VAL A 71 0.96 -1.31 -10.37
N GLY A 72 0.63 -0.83 -9.16
CA GLY A 72 -0.27 -1.53 -8.26
C GLY A 72 -1.66 -1.74 -8.87
N SER A 73 -2.29 -0.69 -9.41
CA SER A 73 -3.58 -0.83 -10.08
C SER A 73 -3.52 -1.76 -11.29
N GLN A 74 -2.45 -1.71 -12.09
CA GLN A 74 -2.27 -2.57 -13.28
C GLN A 74 -2.08 -4.05 -12.93
N VAL A 75 -1.37 -4.35 -11.84
CA VAL A 75 -1.17 -5.73 -11.38
C VAL A 75 -2.46 -6.25 -10.75
N LEU A 76 -3.11 -5.44 -9.90
CA LEU A 76 -4.30 -5.84 -9.16
C LEU A 76 -5.53 -5.99 -10.08
N ASP A 77 -5.62 -5.22 -11.16
CA ASP A 77 -6.59 -5.44 -12.25
C ASP A 77 -6.41 -6.79 -12.96
N ARG A 78 -5.18 -7.31 -13.04
CA ARG A 78 -4.87 -8.59 -13.68
C ARG A 78 -5.06 -9.78 -12.74
N THR A 79 -4.68 -9.63 -11.47
CA THR A 79 -4.71 -10.73 -10.50
C THR A 79 -6.07 -10.90 -9.84
N LEU A 80 -6.82 -9.81 -9.62
CA LEU A 80 -8.09 -9.81 -8.89
C LEU A 80 -9.18 -9.03 -9.65
N PRO A 81 -9.79 -9.62 -10.69
CA PRO A 81 -10.73 -8.92 -11.57
C PRO A 81 -12.04 -8.48 -10.89
N HIS A 82 -12.38 -9.10 -9.75
CA HIS A 82 -13.60 -8.85 -8.97
C HIS A 82 -13.30 -8.22 -7.59
N ARG A 83 -12.17 -7.50 -7.45
CA ARG A 83 -11.83 -6.77 -6.21
C ARG A 83 -12.69 -5.52 -6.02
N ASP A 84 -12.73 -5.05 -4.78
CA ASP A 84 -13.30 -3.74 -4.47
C ASP A 84 -12.44 -2.61 -5.09
N PRO A 85 -13.01 -1.76 -5.98
CA PRO A 85 -12.28 -0.67 -6.63
C PRO A 85 -11.94 0.51 -5.71
N LEU A 86 -12.46 0.57 -4.48
CA LEU A 86 -12.28 1.71 -3.57
C LEU A 86 -11.09 1.52 -2.62
N LEU A 87 -10.81 0.29 -2.18
CA LEU A 87 -9.82 0.02 -1.15
C LEU A 87 -8.41 0.42 -1.56
N PHE A 88 -7.99 0.07 -2.78
CA PHE A 88 -6.65 0.39 -3.26
C PHE A 88 -6.43 1.90 -3.45
N PRO A 89 -7.34 2.66 -4.12
CA PRO A 89 -7.19 4.11 -4.21
C PRO A 89 -7.20 4.84 -2.87
N LEU A 90 -8.07 4.44 -1.95
CA LEU A 90 -8.17 5.08 -0.64
C LEU A 90 -6.90 4.87 0.19
N THR A 91 -6.38 3.64 0.21
CA THR A 91 -5.12 3.32 0.92
C THR A 91 -3.93 4.05 0.30
N MET A 92 -3.84 4.09 -1.03
CA MET A 92 -2.80 4.87 -1.71
C MET A 92 -2.91 6.37 -1.41
N PHE A 93 -4.12 6.94 -1.48
CA PHE A 93 -4.37 8.34 -1.17
C PHE A 93 -3.95 8.70 0.26
N MET A 94 -4.37 7.90 1.24
CA MET A 94 -3.97 8.08 2.65
C MET A 94 -2.46 7.97 2.84
N SER A 95 -1.81 7.00 2.17
CA SER A 95 -0.36 6.81 2.25
C SER A 95 0.40 8.00 1.64
N GLY A 96 -0.09 8.54 0.52
CA GLY A 96 0.50 9.71 -0.12
C GLY A 96 0.30 10.99 0.69
N TRP A 97 -0.87 11.16 1.32
CA TRP A 97 -1.09 12.29 2.23
C TRP A 97 -0.18 12.19 3.46
N GLY A 98 -0.05 11.01 4.06
CA GLY A 98 0.93 10.77 5.13
C GLY A 98 2.35 11.14 4.72
N LEU A 99 2.74 10.83 3.49
CA LEU A 99 4.05 11.17 2.94
C LEU A 99 4.26 12.71 2.84
N VAL A 100 3.26 13.46 2.37
CA VAL A 100 3.30 14.94 2.37
C VAL A 100 3.44 15.49 3.80
N LEU A 101 2.71 14.92 4.76
CA LEU A 101 2.76 15.36 6.16
C LEU A 101 4.11 15.08 6.79
N ILE A 102 4.69 13.91 6.56
CA ILE A 102 6.01 13.54 7.06
C ILE A 102 7.08 14.44 6.44
N ASP A 103 7.03 14.66 5.13
CA ASP A 103 7.97 15.59 4.49
C ASP A 103 7.85 16.99 5.09
N ARG A 104 6.63 17.48 5.35
CA ARG A 104 6.42 18.79 5.99
C ARG A 104 6.93 18.88 7.43
N LEU A 105 6.65 17.87 8.27
CA LEU A 105 6.92 17.93 9.72
C LEU A 105 8.32 17.42 10.08
N ALA A 106 8.81 16.41 9.39
CA ALA A 106 10.05 15.72 9.70
C ALA A 106 10.70 15.17 8.41
N PRO A 107 11.28 16.06 7.57
CA PRO A 107 11.78 15.71 6.24
C PRO A 107 12.85 14.61 6.25
N ILE A 108 13.61 14.48 7.34
CA ILE A 108 14.60 13.40 7.53
C ILE A 108 13.98 11.99 7.44
N PHE A 109 12.68 11.84 7.71
CA PHE A 109 11.98 10.55 7.65
C PHE A 109 11.19 10.33 6.36
N ALA A 110 11.15 11.30 5.44
CA ALA A 110 10.40 11.19 4.19
C ALA A 110 10.94 10.07 3.29
N ASP A 111 12.26 9.92 3.23
CA ASP A 111 12.93 8.87 2.45
C ASP A 111 12.63 7.47 3.01
N CYS A 112 12.67 7.33 4.34
CA CYS A 112 12.27 6.09 5.00
C CYS A 112 10.80 5.76 4.69
N GLN A 113 9.92 6.76 4.72
CA GLN A 113 8.50 6.58 4.45
C GLN A 113 8.24 6.04 3.03
N ILE A 114 8.91 6.56 2.01
CA ILE A 114 8.71 6.07 0.64
C ILE A 114 9.27 4.65 0.46
N ILE A 115 10.39 4.32 1.10
CA ILE A 115 10.95 2.96 1.10
C ILE A 115 9.95 1.98 1.75
N TRP A 116 9.36 2.35 2.89
CA TRP A 116 8.33 1.54 3.55
C TRP A 116 7.07 1.38 2.71
N LEU A 117 6.67 2.43 1.99
CA LEU A 117 5.55 2.36 1.05
C LEU A 117 5.84 1.38 -0.09
N LEU A 118 7.04 1.43 -0.69
CA LEU A 118 7.49 0.49 -1.72
C LEU A 118 7.44 -0.95 -1.20
N ILE A 119 8.02 -1.21 -0.03
CA ILE A 119 8.01 -2.54 0.60
C ILE A 119 6.57 -3.02 0.80
N SER A 120 5.70 -2.15 1.31
CA SER A 120 4.29 -2.48 1.57
C SER A 120 3.51 -2.79 0.29
N VAL A 121 3.71 -2.01 -0.77
CA VAL A 121 3.05 -2.25 -2.08
C VAL A 121 3.58 -3.53 -2.71
N VAL A 122 4.89 -3.78 -2.69
CA VAL A 122 5.46 -5.04 -3.20
C VAL A 122 4.92 -6.24 -2.43
N ALA A 123 4.84 -6.15 -1.10
CA ALA A 123 4.26 -7.20 -0.28
C ALA A 123 2.77 -7.43 -0.62
N LEU A 124 1.98 -6.37 -0.75
CA LEU A 124 0.58 -6.43 -1.17
C LEU A 124 0.43 -7.14 -2.52
N LEU A 125 1.20 -6.72 -3.53
CA LEU A 125 1.13 -7.29 -4.87
C LEU A 125 1.59 -8.75 -4.91
N THR A 126 2.59 -9.10 -4.11
CA THR A 126 3.05 -10.48 -3.95
C THR A 126 1.93 -11.35 -3.40
N VAL A 127 1.33 -10.94 -2.27
CA VAL A 127 0.21 -11.67 -1.64
C VAL A 127 -0.99 -11.76 -2.57
N ALA A 128 -1.32 -10.70 -3.30
CA ALA A 128 -2.42 -10.68 -4.25
C ALA A 128 -2.19 -11.58 -5.48
N SER A 129 -0.93 -11.79 -5.86
CA SER A 129 -0.56 -12.64 -7.00
C SER A 129 -0.47 -14.13 -6.62
N LEU A 130 -0.28 -14.45 -5.34
CA LEU A 130 -0.17 -15.83 -4.87
C LEU A 130 -1.56 -16.50 -4.74
N PRO A 131 -1.83 -17.59 -5.48
CA PRO A 131 -3.06 -18.34 -5.28
C PRO A 131 -3.08 -18.95 -3.86
N HIS A 132 -4.19 -18.78 -3.15
CA HIS A 132 -4.41 -19.32 -1.81
C HIS A 132 -3.56 -18.71 -0.69
N ALA A 133 -3.02 -17.49 -0.85
CA ALA A 133 -2.29 -16.80 0.21
C ALA A 133 -3.09 -16.73 1.54
N LEU A 134 -4.39 -16.45 1.48
CA LEU A 134 -5.30 -16.47 2.64
C LEU A 134 -5.38 -17.82 3.35
N ARG A 135 -5.26 -18.92 2.58
CA ARG A 135 -5.31 -20.28 3.10
C ARG A 135 -3.99 -20.61 3.81
N TRP A 136 -2.86 -20.22 3.22
CA TRP A 136 -1.53 -20.33 3.84
C TRP A 136 -1.44 -19.54 5.14
N LEU A 137 -1.85 -18.27 5.12
CA LEU A 137 -1.81 -17.38 6.29
C LEU A 137 -2.64 -17.96 7.46
N ARG A 138 -3.76 -18.60 7.15
CA ARG A 138 -4.62 -19.27 8.14
C ARG A 138 -3.95 -20.51 8.75
N THR A 139 -3.26 -21.32 7.94
CA THR A 139 -2.57 -22.52 8.42
C THR A 139 -1.35 -22.18 9.27
N TYR A 140 -0.63 -21.11 8.94
CA TYR A 140 0.60 -20.70 9.63
C TYR A 140 0.41 -19.67 10.74
N ARG A 141 -0.83 -19.46 11.23
CA ARG A 141 -1.13 -18.47 12.30
C ARG A 141 -0.21 -18.58 13.52
N TYR A 142 0.16 -19.79 13.92
CA TYR A 142 1.02 -20.01 15.08
C TYR A 142 2.49 -19.68 14.80
N ILE A 143 2.96 -19.92 13.57
CA ILE A 143 4.31 -19.52 13.15
C ILE A 143 4.41 -18.00 13.10
N LEU A 144 3.38 -17.32 12.57
CA LEU A 144 3.30 -15.86 12.57
C LEU A 144 3.29 -15.28 14.00
N LEU A 145 2.56 -15.90 14.92
CA LEU A 145 2.52 -15.48 16.32
C LEU A 145 3.87 -15.65 17.01
N VAL A 146 4.52 -16.80 16.84
CA VAL A 146 5.86 -17.05 17.39
C VAL A 146 6.88 -16.10 16.75
N LEU A 147 6.80 -15.86 15.44
CA LEU A 147 7.67 -14.91 14.75
C LEU A 147 7.50 -13.49 15.31
N GLY A 148 6.26 -13.04 15.48
CA GLY A 148 5.94 -11.75 16.11
C GLY A 148 6.48 -11.65 17.55
N LEU A 149 6.37 -12.74 18.32
CA LEU A 149 6.89 -12.79 19.70
C LEU A 149 8.42 -12.72 19.73
N VAL A 150 9.10 -13.45 18.84
CA VAL A 150 10.56 -13.38 18.68
C VAL A 150 11.01 -11.99 18.27
N LEU A 151 10.28 -11.36 17.34
CA LEU A 151 10.49 -9.97 16.92
C LEU A 151 10.35 -8.98 18.10
N LEU A 152 9.33 -9.16 18.95
CA LEU A 152 9.14 -8.36 20.15
C LEU A 152 10.32 -8.50 21.12
N VAL A 153 10.74 -9.74 21.42
CA VAL A 153 11.89 -10.02 22.30
C VAL A 153 13.18 -9.44 21.71
N SER A 154 13.38 -9.56 20.39
CA SER A 154 14.52 -8.98 19.70
C SER A 154 14.60 -7.47 19.91
N THR A 155 13.46 -6.75 19.88
CA THR A 155 13.39 -5.30 20.18
C THR A 155 13.89 -4.97 21.57
N ILE A 156 13.51 -5.78 22.56
CA ILE A 156 13.89 -5.53 23.96
C ILE A 156 15.41 -5.68 24.13
N LEU A 157 16.02 -6.59 23.38
CA LEU A 157 17.45 -6.90 23.48
C LEU A 157 18.32 -6.01 22.59
N LEU A 158 17.85 -5.64 21.39
CA LEU A 158 18.62 -4.96 20.34
C LEU A 158 18.05 -3.60 19.92
N GLY A 159 17.06 -3.11 20.66
CA GLY A 159 16.39 -1.84 20.40
C GLY A 159 17.37 -0.67 20.34
N ARG A 160 17.25 0.13 19.28
CA ARG A 160 17.95 1.39 19.08
C ARG A 160 16.94 2.52 19.00
N ASN A 161 17.42 3.73 19.26
CA ASN A 161 16.63 4.95 19.13
C ASN A 161 16.97 5.63 17.80
N PRO A 162 16.03 5.72 16.84
CA PRO A 162 16.26 6.46 15.60
C PRO A 162 16.36 7.97 15.84
N SER A 163 15.85 8.46 16.97
CA SER A 163 15.78 9.89 17.28
C SER A 163 17.04 10.45 17.94
N GLY A 164 17.97 9.62 18.43
CA GLY A 164 19.22 10.06 19.08
C GLY A 164 19.06 10.84 20.39
N GLN A 165 17.83 11.14 20.84
CA GLN A 165 17.58 11.83 22.11
C GLN A 165 17.91 10.94 23.32
N ALA A 166 18.68 11.48 24.27
CA ALA A 166 18.87 10.86 25.58
C ALA A 166 17.52 10.75 26.31
N GLY A 167 17.09 9.52 26.61
CA GLY A 167 15.81 9.22 27.29
C GLY A 167 14.66 8.78 26.40
N ALA A 168 14.83 8.73 25.07
CA ALA A 168 13.83 8.12 24.19
C ALA A 168 13.77 6.58 24.40
N PRO A 169 12.59 5.95 24.36
CA PRO A 169 12.49 4.50 24.54
C PRO A 169 12.98 3.74 23.29
N ALA A 170 13.98 2.87 23.49
CA ALA A 170 14.66 2.08 22.47
C ALA A 170 13.77 0.95 21.92
N LEU A 171 12.74 1.33 21.18
CA LEU A 171 11.68 0.45 20.68
C LEU A 171 11.86 0.04 19.21
N TRP A 172 12.94 0.48 18.56
CA TRP A 172 13.13 0.29 17.13
C TRP A 172 14.31 -0.64 16.86
N LEU A 173 14.11 -1.65 16.04
CA LEU A 173 15.23 -2.41 15.49
C LEU A 173 15.72 -1.72 14.22
N GLY A 174 16.99 -1.31 14.21
CA GLY A 174 17.61 -0.64 13.07
C GLY A 174 18.57 -1.56 12.33
N ILE A 175 18.46 -1.62 10.99
CA ILE A 175 19.50 -2.11 10.08
C ILE A 175 19.91 -0.94 9.20
N GLY A 176 21.06 -0.32 9.49
CA GLY A 176 21.48 0.93 8.84
C GLY A 176 20.53 2.10 9.17
N ASP A 177 20.05 2.80 8.14
CA ASP A 177 19.10 3.93 8.27
C ASP A 177 17.63 3.50 8.31
N VAL A 178 17.35 2.19 8.15
CA VAL A 178 15.99 1.65 8.20
C VAL A 178 15.69 1.14 9.60
N PHE A 179 14.66 1.71 10.21
CA PHE A 179 14.19 1.34 11.54
C PHE A 179 12.80 0.72 11.45
N PHE A 180 12.62 -0.41 12.13
CA PHE A 180 11.36 -1.14 12.19
C PHE A 180 10.94 -1.31 13.65
N GLN A 181 9.65 -1.07 13.94
CA GLN A 181 9.09 -1.31 15.25
C GLN A 181 8.42 -2.71 15.28
N PRO A 182 9.00 -3.70 15.97
CA PRO A 182 8.55 -5.07 15.87
C PRO A 182 7.23 -5.35 16.57
N SER A 183 6.81 -4.48 17.50
CA SER A 183 5.46 -4.56 18.07
C SER A 183 4.35 -4.30 17.04
N GLU A 184 4.64 -3.64 15.90
CA GLU A 184 3.67 -3.50 14.80
C GLU A 184 3.49 -4.80 14.01
N ALA A 185 4.52 -5.66 13.91
CA ALA A 185 4.38 -6.99 13.31
C ALA A 185 3.53 -7.95 14.15
N LEU A 186 3.34 -7.65 15.44
CA LEU A 186 2.61 -8.50 16.37
C LEU A 186 1.09 -8.20 16.39
N LYS A 187 0.67 -7.04 15.89
CA LYS A 187 -0.75 -6.66 15.79
C LYS A 187 -1.41 -7.33 14.59
#